data_AF-A0A520TA41-F1
#
_entry.id   AF-A0A520TA41-F1
#
_cell.length_a   1.000
_cell.length_b   1.000
_cell.length_c   1.000
_cell.angle_alpha   90.00
_cell.angle_beta   90.00
_cell.angle_gamma   90.00
#
_symmetry.space_group_name_H-M   'P 1'
#
loop_
_entity.id
_entity.type
_entity.pdbx_description
1 polymer ?
#
loop_
_entity_poly.entity_id
_entity_poly.type
_entity_poly.pdbx_seq_one_letter_code
_entity_poly.pdbx_strand_id
1 'polypeptide(L)'
;MSVFEIYATLALLLHFSFILFVIFGAIFILKFKKIIYVHIPAVAWGAYIELSHSICPLTHLENFFLKKAGKDQYSVDFIENYIFKIIYPPALNYEIQTYLGVILIFVNLLIYYYIVKKIRTGG
;
A
#
# COMPACT_ATOMS: atom_id res chain seq x y z
N MET A 1 5.62 -13.99 21.45
CA MET A 1 4.84 -12.94 20.78
C MET A 1 3.63 -12.64 21.64
N SER A 2 3.44 -11.40 22.09
CA SER A 2 2.23 -11.01 22.84
C SER A 2 1.03 -10.88 21.88
N VAL A 3 -0.20 -10.90 22.41
CA VAL A 3 -1.41 -10.71 21.59
C VAL A 3 -1.39 -9.36 20.86
N PHE A 4 -0.87 -8.31 21.49
CA PHE A 4 -0.70 -7.00 20.85
C PHE A 4 0.33 -7.02 19.72
N GLU A 5 1.41 -7.77 19.85
CA GLU A 5 2.38 -7.93 18.77
C GLU A 5 1.81 -8.68 17.57
N ILE A 6 0.90 -9.63 17.79
CA ILE A 6 0.14 -10.28 16.71
C ILE A 6 -0.71 -9.24 15.97
N TYR A 7 -1.44 -8.38 16.69
CA TYR A 7 -2.24 -7.33 16.04
C TYR A 7 -1.40 -6.30 15.28
N ALA A 8 -0.26 -5.90 15.84
CA ALA A 8 0.69 -5.03 15.13
C ALA A 8 1.21 -5.68 13.85
N THR A 9 1.51 -6.98 13.89
CA THR A 9 1.98 -7.75 12.73
C THR A 9 0.88 -7.86 11.67
N LEU A 10 -0.35 -8.15 12.06
CA LEU A 10 -1.50 -8.22 11.15
C LEU A 10 -1.78 -6.86 10.50
N ALA A 11 -1.67 -5.76 11.25
CA ALA A 11 -1.83 -4.41 10.71
C ALA A 11 -0.76 -4.10 9.65
N LEU A 12 0.51 -4.44 9.91
CA LEU A 12 1.60 -4.26 8.96
C LEU A 12 1.43 -5.13 7.70
N LEU A 13 1.01 -6.38 7.84
CA LEU A 13 0.73 -7.27 6.72
C LEU A 13 -0.46 -6.78 5.88
N LEU A 14 -1.47 -6.21 6.54
CA LEU A 14 -2.59 -5.57 5.85
C LEU A 14 -2.13 -4.33 5.09
N HIS A 15 -1.27 -3.50 5.69
CA HIS A 15 -0.69 -2.33 5.05
C HIS A 15 0.17 -2.72 3.84
N PHE A 16 1.03 -3.72 3.99
CA PHE A 16 1.81 -4.29 2.89
C PHE A 16 0.91 -4.77 1.75
N SER A 17 -0.15 -5.51 2.09
CA SER A 17 -1.12 -6.03 1.13
C SER A 17 -1.90 -4.92 0.43
N PHE A 18 -2.21 -3.83 1.14
CA PHE A 18 -2.80 -2.63 0.58
C PHE A 18 -1.88 -1.99 -0.46
N ILE A 19 -0.59 -1.83 -0.17
CA ILE A 19 0.41 -1.31 -1.13
C ILE A 19 0.46 -2.20 -2.39
N LEU A 20 0.54 -3.52 -2.22
CA LEU A 20 0.53 -4.46 -3.35
C LEU A 20 -0.75 -4.33 -4.18
N PHE A 21 -1.91 -4.17 -3.54
CA PHE A 21 -3.18 -3.97 -4.23
C PHE A 21 -3.20 -2.64 -4.99
N VAL A 22 -2.66 -1.57 -4.43
CA VAL A 22 -2.55 -0.26 -5.10
C VAL A 22 -1.68 -0.34 -6.35
N ILE A 23 -0.57 -1.07 -6.30
CA ILE A 23 0.36 -1.23 -7.44
C ILE A 23 -0.18 -2.20 -8.49
N PHE A 24 -0.64 -3.38 -8.09
CA PHE A 24 -0.94 -4.49 -9.01
C PHE A 24 -2.43 -4.76 -9.20
N GLY A 25 -3.30 -4.15 -8.40
CA GLY A 25 -4.73 -4.45 -8.36
C GLY A 25 -5.46 -4.19 -9.69
N ALA A 26 -4.94 -3.29 -10.53
CA ALA A 26 -5.50 -3.00 -11.84
C ALA A 26 -5.48 -4.23 -12.78
N ILE A 27 -4.53 -5.16 -12.60
CA ILE A 27 -4.45 -6.40 -13.39
C ILE A 27 -5.69 -7.28 -13.15
N PHE A 28 -6.20 -7.31 -11.92
CA PHE A 28 -7.35 -8.15 -11.56
C PHE A 28 -8.66 -7.65 -12.18
N ILE A 29 -8.72 -6.38 -12.62
CA ILE A 29 -9.90 -5.81 -13.30
C ILE A 29 -10.21 -6.55 -14.61
N LEU A 30 -9.18 -7.09 -15.29
CA LEU A 30 -9.35 -7.89 -16.52
C LEU A 30 -10.19 -9.16 -16.28
N LYS A 31 -10.05 -9.78 -15.10
CA LYS A 31 -10.79 -10.99 -14.72
C LYS A 31 -12.08 -10.66 -13.98
N PHE A 32 -12.06 -9.64 -13.14
CA PHE A 32 -13.18 -9.24 -12.29
C PHE A 32 -13.43 -7.73 -12.40
N LYS A 33 -14.22 -7.33 -13.40
CA LYS A 33 -14.49 -5.91 -13.70
C LYS A 33 -14.94 -5.07 -12.50
N LYS A 34 -15.67 -5.67 -11.54
CA LYS A 34 -16.17 -5.00 -10.32
C LYS A 34 -15.04 -4.53 -9.38
N ILE A 35 -13.83 -5.06 -9.50
CA ILE A 35 -12.67 -4.62 -8.67
C ILE A 35 -12.35 -3.14 -8.89
N ILE A 36 -12.68 -2.58 -10.06
CA ILE A 36 -12.44 -1.17 -10.37
C ILE A 36 -13.04 -0.22 -9.31
N TYR A 37 -14.20 -0.55 -8.74
CA TYR A 37 -14.89 0.27 -7.75
C TYR A 37 -14.13 0.35 -6.41
N VAL A 38 -13.30 -0.64 -6.10
CA VAL A 38 -12.46 -0.67 -4.88
C VAL A 38 -11.04 -0.20 -5.20
N HIS A 39 -10.55 -0.54 -6.40
CA HIS A 39 -9.19 -0.23 -6.82
C HIS A 39 -8.96 1.27 -7.06
N ILE A 40 -9.91 1.95 -7.71
CA ILE A 40 -9.79 3.41 -7.94
C ILE A 40 -9.67 4.18 -6.62
N PRO A 41 -10.57 4.00 -5.62
CA PRO A 41 -10.41 4.63 -4.31
C PRO A 41 -9.08 4.29 -3.62
N ALA A 42 -8.61 3.04 -3.74
CA ALA A 42 -7.35 2.62 -3.14
C ALA A 42 -6.14 3.36 -3.77
N VAL A 43 -6.09 3.47 -5.10
CA VAL A 43 -5.04 4.22 -5.81
C VAL A 43 -5.12 5.70 -5.48
N ALA A 44 -6.32 6.28 -5.46
CA ALA A 44 -6.51 7.68 -5.10
C ALA A 44 -6.02 7.97 -3.67
N TRP A 45 -6.31 7.07 -2.73
CA TRP A 45 -5.82 7.17 -1.36
C TRP A 45 -4.29 7.03 -1.28
N GLY A 46 -3.71 6.02 -1.92
CA GLY A 46 -2.25 5.84 -1.96
C GLY A 46 -1.54 7.05 -2.56
N ALA A 47 -2.04 7.56 -3.68
CA ALA A 47 -1.51 8.77 -4.31
C ALA A 47 -1.64 10.01 -3.40
N TYR A 48 -2.77 10.18 -2.71
CA TYR A 48 -2.95 11.27 -1.76
C TYR A 48 -1.92 11.21 -0.63
N ILE A 49 -1.70 10.03 -0.04
CA ILE A 49 -0.74 9.84 1.05
C ILE A 49 0.69 10.20 0.58
N GLU A 50 1.12 9.69 -0.57
CA GLU A 50 2.45 9.98 -1.13
C GLU A 50 2.64 11.46 -1.48
N LEU A 51 1.62 12.11 -2.08
CA LEU A 51 1.72 13.49 -2.54
C LEU A 51 1.55 14.53 -1.42
N SER A 52 0.79 14.20 -0.37
CA SER A 52 0.61 15.07 0.79
C SER A 52 1.69 14.90 1.85
N HIS A 53 2.62 13.96 1.64
CA HIS A 53 3.63 13.55 2.63
C HIS A 53 3.02 13.18 3.99
N SER A 54 1.76 12.74 3.98
CA SER A 54 1.01 12.40 5.19
C SER A 54 1.32 10.97 5.64
N ILE A 55 1.02 10.68 6.90
CA ILE A 55 1.17 9.34 7.44
C ILE A 55 -0.10 8.53 7.15
N CYS A 56 0.07 7.29 6.68
CA CYS A 56 -1.03 6.37 6.48
C CYS A 56 -1.72 6.04 7.82
N PRO A 57 -3.06 6.08 7.94
CA PRO A 57 -3.75 5.74 9.18
C PRO A 57 -3.43 4.34 9.72
N LEU A 58 -3.09 3.38 8.84
CA LEU A 58 -2.67 2.04 9.25
C LEU A 58 -1.38 2.07 10.10
N THR A 59 -0.46 3.00 9.81
CA THR A 59 0.75 3.22 10.60
C THR A 59 0.42 3.59 12.05
N HIS A 60 -0.63 4.39 12.29
CA HIS A 60 -1.05 4.70 13.65
C HIS A 60 -1.56 3.46 14.39
N LEU A 61 -2.28 2.58 13.69
CA LEU A 61 -2.80 1.34 14.25
C LEU A 61 -1.67 0.34 14.57
N GLU A 62 -0.69 0.19 13.66
CA GLU A 62 0.52 -0.61 13.87
C GLU A 62 1.27 -0.16 15.13
N ASN A 63 1.59 1.13 15.20
CA ASN A 63 2.33 1.71 16.32
C ASN A 63 1.56 1.65 17.65
N PHE A 64 0.23 1.78 17.61
CA PHE A 64 -0.60 1.64 18.79
C PHE A 64 -0.47 0.24 19.41
N PHE A 65 -0.54 -0.80 18.58
CA PHE A 65 -0.40 -2.18 19.05
C PHE A 65 1.03 -2.53 19.45
N LEU A 66 2.06 -2.03 18.75
CA LEU A 66 3.47 -2.19 19.15
C LEU A 66 3.72 -1.57 20.53
N LYS A 67 3.26 -0.34 20.76
CA LYS A 67 3.38 0.31 22.07
C LYS A 67 2.66 -0.46 23.17
N LYS A 68 1.46 -0.99 22.90
CA LYS A 68 0.77 -1.87 23.86
C LYS A 68 1.50 -3.18 24.12
N ALA A 69 2.32 -3.64 23.18
CA ALA A 69 3.21 -4.79 23.37
C ALA A 69 4.50 -4.43 24.14
N GLY A 70 4.71 -3.16 24.51
CA GLY A 70 5.94 -2.69 25.17
C GLY A 70 7.14 -2.68 24.23
N LYS A 71 6.93 -2.53 22.92
CA LYS A 71 7.97 -2.59 21.90
C LYS A 71 7.94 -1.35 21.02
N ASP A 72 9.13 -0.88 20.65
CA ASP A 72 9.31 0.21 19.68
C ASP A 72 9.59 -0.33 18.27
N GLN A 73 9.96 -1.61 18.14
CA GLN A 73 10.24 -2.29 16.88
C GLN A 73 9.72 -3.74 16.88
N TYR A 74 9.51 -4.30 15.70
CA TYR A 74 9.14 -5.71 15.55
C TYR A 74 10.30 -6.61 16.01
N SER A 75 10.00 -7.66 16.76
CA SER A 75 11.05 -8.59 17.24
C SER A 75 11.36 -9.74 16.28
N VAL A 76 10.62 -9.84 15.18
CA VAL A 76 10.76 -10.91 14.19
C VAL A 76 11.68 -10.41 13.08
N ASP A 77 12.88 -11.02 12.98
CA ASP A 77 13.92 -10.63 12.03
C ASP A 77 13.41 -10.48 10.60
N PHE A 78 12.53 -11.36 10.13
CA PHE A 78 11.98 -11.26 8.77
C PHE A 78 11.09 -10.02 8.57
N ILE A 79 10.23 -9.72 9.53
CA ILE A 79 9.32 -8.58 9.44
C ILE A 79 10.12 -7.28 9.47
N GLU A 80 11.04 -7.18 10.42
CA GLU A 80 11.89 -6.00 10.59
C GLU A 80 12.83 -5.79 9.41
N ASN A 81 13.48 -6.86 8.91
CA ASN A 81 14.48 -6.72 7.86
C ASN A 81 13.93 -6.63 6.43
N TYR A 82 12.71 -7.11 6.17
CA TYR A 82 12.14 -7.11 4.82
C TYR A 82 10.88 -6.26 4.73
N ILE A 83 9.79 -6.65 5.41
CA ILE A 83 8.48 -6.00 5.22
C ILE A 83 8.51 -4.55 5.70
N PHE A 84 9.02 -4.32 6.91
CA PHE A 84 9.06 -2.97 7.50
C PHE A 84 9.88 -2.00 6.65
N LYS A 85 11.06 -2.42 6.15
CA LYS A 85 11.92 -1.58 5.30
C LYS A 85 11.33 -1.31 3.91
N ILE A 86 10.44 -2.19 3.41
CA ILE A 86 9.70 -1.93 2.17
C ILE A 86 8.63 -0.85 2.38
N ILE A 87 7.91 -0.91 3.51
CA ILE A 87 6.85 0.05 3.83
C ILE A 87 7.43 1.39 4.28
N TYR A 88 8.50 1.36 5.08
CA TYR A 88 9.18 2.53 5.64
C TYR A 88 10.66 2.53 5.25
N PRO A 89 10.99 2.84 3.98
CA PRO A 89 12.36 2.85 3.53
C PRO A 89 13.18 3.95 4.23
N PRO A 90 14.42 3.66 4.68
CA PRO A 90 15.21 4.56 5.52
C PRO A 90 15.64 5.87 4.81
N ALA A 91 15.61 5.90 3.48
CA ALA A 91 15.95 7.08 2.67
C ALA A 91 14.71 7.82 2.13
N LEU A 92 13.52 7.58 2.68
CA LEU A 92 12.29 8.20 2.19
C LEU A 92 12.27 9.70 2.50
N ASN A 93 12.51 10.52 1.49
CA ASN A 93 12.37 11.97 1.56
C ASN A 93 11.16 12.45 0.74
N TYR A 94 10.82 13.73 0.86
CA TYR A 94 9.68 14.33 0.16
C TYR A 94 9.76 14.22 -1.36
N GLU A 95 10.96 14.34 -1.94
CA GLU A 95 11.15 14.18 -3.38
C GLU A 95 10.83 12.75 -3.83
N ILE A 96 11.35 11.74 -3.13
CA ILE A 96 11.12 10.33 -3.43
C ILE A 96 9.64 9.99 -3.28
N GLN A 97 8.96 10.44 -2.21
CA GLN A 97 7.51 10.22 -2.05
C GLN A 97 6.73 10.83 -3.22
N THR A 98 7.05 12.06 -3.61
CA THR A 98 6.42 12.69 -4.77
C THR A 98 6.66 11.91 -6.06
N TYR A 99 7.89 11.43 -6.30
CA TYR A 99 8.20 10.58 -7.46
C TYR A 99 7.42 9.27 -7.43
N LEU A 100 7.35 8.59 -6.28
CA LEU A 100 6.58 7.36 -6.11
C LEU A 100 5.09 7.59 -6.37
N GLY A 101 4.51 8.66 -5.83
CA GLY A 101 3.13 9.06 -6.08
C GLY A 101 2.84 9.34 -7.55
N VAL A 102 3.70 10.09 -8.23
CA VAL A 102 3.55 10.39 -9.67
C VAL A 102 3.68 9.12 -10.51
N ILE A 103 4.67 8.28 -10.25
CA ILE A 103 4.86 6.99 -10.94
C ILE A 103 3.64 6.09 -10.73
N LEU A 104 3.13 6.01 -9.49
CA LEU A 104 1.95 5.22 -9.15
C LEU A 104 0.74 5.63 -9.97
N ILE A 105 0.45 6.94 -10.05
CA ILE A 105 -0.65 7.48 -10.85
C ILE A 105 -0.43 7.15 -12.32
N PHE A 106 0.75 7.47 -12.85
CA PHE A 106 1.06 7.31 -14.27
C PHE A 106 0.91 5.85 -14.73
N VAL A 107 1.49 4.91 -13.99
CA VAL A 107 1.41 3.47 -14.30
C VAL A 107 -0.04 2.99 -14.26
N ASN A 108 -0.82 3.37 -13.24
CA ASN A 108 -2.22 2.95 -13.14
C ASN A 108 -3.09 3.53 -14.26
N LEU A 109 -2.87 4.80 -14.64
CA LEU A 109 -3.58 5.41 -15.78
C LEU A 109 -3.31 4.67 -17.09
N LEU A 110 -2.06 4.28 -17.36
CA LEU A 110 -1.72 3.47 -18.54
C LEU A 110 -2.43 2.12 -18.54
N ILE A 111 -2.46 1.44 -17.38
CA ILE A 111 -3.13 0.14 -17.25
C ILE A 111 -4.65 0.30 -17.44
N TYR A 112 -5.28 1.28 -16.80
CA TYR A 112 -6.71 1.55 -16.98
C TYR A 112 -7.05 1.89 -18.44
N TYR A 113 -6.24 2.73 -19.09
CA TYR A 113 -6.42 3.05 -20.50
C TYR A 113 -6.37 1.80 -21.38
N TYR A 114 -5.37 0.93 -21.17
CA TYR A 114 -5.27 -0.35 -21.88
C TYR A 114 -6.50 -1.25 -21.63
N ILE A 115 -6.96 -1.36 -20.38
CA ILE A 115 -8.12 -2.18 -20.02
C ILE A 115 -9.38 -1.64 -20.70
N VAL A 116 -9.64 -0.33 -20.64
CA VAL A 116 -10.80 0.30 -21.27
C VAL A 116 -10.76 0.13 -22.79
N LYS A 117 -9.59 0.33 -23.42
CA LYS A 117 -9.42 0.09 -24.86
C LYS A 117 -9.73 -1.37 -25.22
N LYS A 118 -9.17 -2.33 -24.48
CA LYS A 118 -9.37 -3.77 -24.72
C LYS A 118 -10.83 -4.19 -24.55
N ILE A 119 -11.53 -3.66 -23.55
CA ILE A 119 -12.97 -3.93 -23.33
C ILE A 119 -13.81 -3.37 -24.49
N ARG A 120 -13.44 -2.21 -25.06
CA ARG A 120 -14.16 -1.59 -26.19
C ARG A 120 -13.88 -2.24 -27.54
N THR A 121 -12.72 -2.87 -27.73
CA THR A 121 -12.35 -3.55 -28.99
C THR A 121 -12.68 -5.04 -29.00
N GLY A 122 -12.92 -5.65 -27.83
CA GLY A 122 -13.16 -7.08 -27.66
C GLY A 122 -14.57 -7.44 -27.21
N GLY A 123 -15.53 -6.52 -27.32
CA GLY A 123 -16.96 -6.75 -27.15
C GLY A 123 -17.68 -6.37 -28.43
#